data_AF-A0A9W5KXZ0-F1
#
_entry.id   AF-A0A9W5KXZ0-F1
#
_cell.length_a   1.000
_cell.length_b   1.000
_cell.length_c   1.000
_cell.angle_alpha   90.00
_cell.angle_beta   90.00
_cell.angle_gamma   90.00
#
_symmetry.space_group_name_H-M   'P 1'
#
loop_
_entity.id
_entity.type
_entity.pdbx_description
1 polymer ?
#
loop_
_entity_poly.entity_id
_entity_poly.type
_entity_poly.pdbx_seq_one_letter_code
_entity_poly.pdbx_strand_id
1 'polypeptide(L)'
;MNETISSNKFFYLILLSLVLITTVNVILRWEEAYFFMYLALHLLGILCISGGVVTEKKNEESVNYMCVIGLVLLLAVQGIMKYSSFSLQDFSLLIDVLP
;
A
#
# COMPACT_ATOMS: atom_id res chain seq x y z
N MET A 1 -12.16 -19.92 24.13
CA MET A 1 -12.11 -19.79 22.65
C MET A 1 -12.86 -18.54 22.21
N ASN A 2 -12.39 -17.35 22.60
CA ASN A 2 -13.05 -16.06 22.32
C ASN A 2 -12.06 -14.93 21.98
N GLU A 3 -10.76 -15.22 21.88
CA GLU A 3 -9.71 -14.20 21.67
C GLU A 3 -9.43 -13.92 20.19
N THR A 4 -9.66 -14.90 19.31
CA THR A 4 -9.40 -14.79 17.86
C THR A 4 -10.39 -13.89 17.12
N ILE A 5 -11.65 -13.83 17.56
CA ILE A 5 -12.71 -13.03 16.88
C ILE A 5 -12.47 -11.52 17.01
N SER A 6 -11.87 -11.07 18.12
CA SER A 6 -11.49 -9.67 18.34
C SER A 6 -10.33 -9.25 17.41
N SER A 7 -9.33 -10.13 17.29
CA SER A 7 -8.10 -9.87 16.52
C SER A 7 -8.38 -9.59 15.04
N ASN A 8 -9.27 -10.37 14.41
CA ASN A 8 -9.59 -10.20 12.99
C ASN A 8 -10.32 -8.87 12.72
N LYS A 9 -11.26 -8.47 13.58
CA LYS A 9 -11.97 -7.17 13.41
C LYS A 9 -11.02 -5.99 13.52
N PHE A 10 -10.08 -6.03 14.46
CA PHE A 10 -9.10 -4.97 14.63
C PHE A 10 -8.14 -4.87 13.44
N PHE A 11 -7.69 -6.01 12.90
CA PHE A 11 -6.88 -6.06 11.68
C PHE A 11 -7.59 -5.38 10.49
N TYR A 12 -8.86 -5.72 10.24
CA TYR A 12 -9.63 -5.11 9.16
C TYR A 12 -9.87 -3.60 9.36
N LEU A 13 -10.01 -3.15 10.60
CA LEU A 13 -10.10 -1.71 10.91
C LEU A 13 -8.78 -1.00 10.57
N ILE A 14 -7.63 -1.55 10.97
CA ILE A 14 -6.31 -0.99 10.63
C ILE A 14 -6.14 -0.93 9.10
N LEU A 15 -6.45 -2.02 8.41
CA LEU A 15 -6.38 -2.13 6.97
C LEU A 15 -7.25 -1.06 6.28
N LEU A 16 -8.50 -0.88 6.74
CA LEU A 16 -9.41 0.14 6.23
C LEU A 16 -8.87 1.55 6.48
N SER A 17 -8.37 1.83 7.68
CA SER A 17 -7.75 3.13 7.99
C SER A 17 -6.55 3.43 7.10
N LEU A 18 -5.68 2.44 6.85
CA LEU A 18 -4.56 2.57 5.94
C LEU A 18 -5.01 2.88 4.51
N VAL A 19 -5.99 2.13 4.00
CA VAL A 19 -6.55 2.37 2.65
C VAL A 19 -7.12 3.78 2.54
N LEU A 20 -7.86 4.25 3.54
CA LEU A 20 -8.40 5.61 3.54
C LEU A 20 -7.32 6.68 3.52
N ILE A 21 -6.34 6.60 4.43
CA ILE A 21 -5.25 7.60 4.53
C ILE A 21 -4.45 7.64 3.23
N THR A 22 -4.08 6.47 2.69
CA THR A 22 -3.31 6.38 1.45
C THR A 22 -4.10 6.87 0.24
N THR A 23 -5.41 6.62 0.18
CA THR A 23 -6.30 7.12 -0.88
C THR A 23 -6.41 8.64 -0.86
N VAL A 24 -6.62 9.23 0.32
CA VAL A 24 -6.65 10.69 0.47
C VAL A 24 -5.33 11.30 0.01
N ASN A 25 -4.19 10.71 0.42
CA ASN A 25 -2.89 11.22 -0.01
C ASN A 25 -2.72 11.16 -1.54
N VAL A 26 -3.13 10.06 -2.20
CA VAL A 26 -3.07 9.95 -3.67
C VAL A 26 -3.92 11.04 -4.34
N ILE A 27 -5.16 11.24 -3.90
CA ILE A 27 -6.08 12.23 -4.49
C ILE A 27 -5.57 13.65 -4.31
N LEU A 28 -5.00 13.99 -3.15
CA LEU A 28 -4.44 15.32 -2.90
C LEU A 28 -3.27 15.67 -3.82
N ARG A 29 -2.68 14.69 -4.52
CA ARG A 29 -1.55 14.88 -5.44
C ARG A 29 -1.95 14.88 -6.91
N TRP A 30 -3.18 15.25 -7.20
CA TRP A 30 -3.74 15.28 -8.57
C TRP A 30 -2.99 16.18 -9.56
N GLU A 31 -2.24 17.18 -9.08
CA GLU A 31 -1.42 18.08 -9.91
C GLU A 31 -0.04 17.50 -10.25
N GLU A 32 0.38 16.36 -9.68
CA GLU A 32 1.68 15.77 -9.99
C GLU A 32 1.73 15.12 -11.39
N ALA A 33 2.88 15.27 -12.07
CA ALA A 33 3.08 14.73 -13.43
C ALA A 33 2.86 13.20 -13.54
N TYR A 34 3.15 12.47 -12.47
CA TYR A 34 2.99 11.01 -12.40
C TYR A 34 1.70 10.57 -11.69
N PHE A 35 0.74 11.48 -11.47
CA PHE A 35 -0.50 11.21 -10.75
C PHE A 35 -1.24 9.95 -11.25
N PHE A 36 -1.40 9.78 -12.56
CA PHE A 36 -2.09 8.61 -13.12
C PHE A 36 -1.38 7.30 -12.83
N MET A 37 -0.04 7.30 -12.77
CA MET A 37 0.75 6.12 -12.40
C MET A 37 0.53 5.78 -10.93
N TYR A 38 0.56 6.77 -10.03
CA TYR A 38 0.29 6.54 -8.61
C TYR A 38 -1.13 6.04 -8.39
N LEU A 39 -2.11 6.62 -9.08
CA LEU A 39 -3.50 6.20 -9.02
C LEU A 39 -3.68 4.76 -9.50
N ALA A 40 -3.06 4.39 -10.62
CA ALA A 40 -3.15 3.03 -11.16
C ALA A 40 -2.56 1.99 -10.21
N LEU A 41 -1.36 2.26 -9.66
CA LEU A 41 -0.76 1.39 -8.66
C LEU A 41 -1.60 1.34 -7.39
N HIS A 42 -2.11 2.48 -6.91
CA HIS A 42 -2.97 2.52 -5.72
C HIS A 42 -4.25 1.66 -5.89
N LEU A 43 -4.91 1.77 -7.04
CA LEU A 43 -6.09 0.96 -7.37
C LEU A 43 -5.76 -0.53 -7.48
N LEU A 44 -4.59 -0.89 -8.01
CA LEU A 44 -4.12 -2.28 -8.02
C LEU A 44 -3.94 -2.81 -6.59
N GLY A 45 -3.42 -1.99 -5.68
CA GLY A 45 -3.27 -2.36 -4.26
C GLY A 45 -4.61 -2.62 -3.59
N ILE A 46 -5.60 -1.75 -3.83
CA ILE A 46 -6.98 -1.94 -3.36
C ILE A 46 -7.60 -3.21 -3.95
N LEU A 47 -7.36 -3.49 -5.23
CA LEU A 47 -7.85 -4.70 -5.89
C LEU A 47 -7.26 -5.97 -5.26
N CYS A 48 -5.96 -5.99 -4.99
CA CYS A 48 -5.30 -7.11 -4.29
C CYS A 48 -5.89 -7.32 -2.89
N ILE A 49 -6.10 -6.25 -2.13
CA ILE A 49 -6.69 -6.33 -0.80
C ILE A 49 -8.12 -6.88 -0.88
N SER A 50 -8.98 -6.29 -1.71
CA SER A 50 -10.38 -6.71 -1.84
C SER A 50 -10.51 -8.15 -2.33
N GLY A 51 -9.70 -8.57 -3.30
CA GLY A 51 -9.61 -9.97 -3.76
C GLY A 51 -9.14 -10.91 -2.64
N GLY A 52 -8.17 -10.47 -1.84
CA GLY A 52 -7.74 -11.16 -0.62
C GLY A 52 -8.89 -11.35 0.36
N VAL A 53 -9.61 -10.29 0.74
CA VAL A 53 -10.71 -10.39 1.72
C VAL A 53 -11.81 -11.35 1.23
N VAL A 54 -12.11 -11.35 -0.07
CA VAL A 54 -13.10 -12.27 -0.67
C VAL A 54 -12.64 -13.73 -0.61
N THR A 55 -11.35 -13.99 -0.82
CA THR A 55 -10.78 -15.35 -0.78
C THR A 55 -10.60 -15.89 0.64
N GLU A 56 -10.28 -15.03 1.61
CA GLU A 56 -10.16 -15.39 3.03
C GLU A 56 -11.48 -15.87 3.63
N LYS A 57 -12.60 -15.25 3.24
CA LYS A 57 -13.94 -15.72 3.64
C LYS A 57 -14.26 -17.14 3.17
N LYS A 58 -13.44 -17.73 2.27
CA LYS A 58 -13.59 -19.10 1.77
C LYS A 58 -12.57 -20.09 2.34
N ASN A 59 -11.55 -19.63 3.08
CA ASN A 59 -10.45 -20.47 3.55
C ASN A 59 -9.98 -20.01 4.95
N GLU A 60 -10.30 -20.76 6.00
CA GLU A 60 -10.25 -20.28 7.40
C GLU A 60 -8.86 -20.25 8.06
N GLU A 61 -7.80 -20.81 7.46
CA GLU A 61 -6.54 -21.06 8.20
C GLU A 61 -5.24 -20.52 7.55
N SER A 62 -5.27 -19.80 6.43
CA SER A 62 -4.05 -19.35 5.76
C SER A 62 -3.84 -17.83 5.78
N VAL A 63 -2.59 -17.40 5.99
CA VAL A 63 -2.16 -16.01 5.77
C VAL A 63 -2.60 -15.54 4.39
N ASN A 64 -3.33 -14.42 4.34
CA ASN A 64 -3.87 -13.88 3.12
C ASN A 64 -2.80 -13.11 2.34
N TYR A 65 -1.97 -13.83 1.58
CA TYR A 65 -0.88 -13.25 0.80
C TYR A 65 -1.35 -12.19 -0.21
N MET A 66 -2.59 -12.27 -0.71
CA MET A 66 -3.16 -11.22 -1.56
C MET A 66 -3.34 -9.90 -0.81
N CYS A 67 -3.88 -9.94 0.41
CA CYS A 67 -3.96 -8.77 1.28
C CYS A 67 -2.58 -8.21 1.63
N VAL A 68 -1.61 -9.07 1.94
CA VAL A 68 -0.23 -8.65 2.25
C VAL A 68 0.43 -7.97 1.05
N ILE A 69 0.33 -8.54 -0.14
CA ILE A 69 0.87 -7.94 -1.37
C ILE A 69 0.20 -6.60 -1.65
N GLY A 70 -1.12 -6.51 -1.50
CA GLY A 70 -1.85 -5.26 -1.67
C GLY A 70 -1.40 -4.17 -0.69
N LEU A 71 -1.17 -4.51 0.58
CA LEU A 71 -0.60 -3.62 1.59
C LEU A 71 0.80 -3.12 1.21
N VAL A 72 1.69 -4.04 0.80
CA VAL A 72 3.04 -3.67 0.33
C VAL A 72 2.96 -2.72 -0.85
N LEU A 73 2.05 -2.96 -1.78
CA LEU A 73 1.86 -2.13 -2.96
C LEU A 73 1.34 -0.74 -2.61
N LEU A 74 0.37 -0.63 -1.69
CA LEU A 74 -0.10 0.66 -1.17
C LEU A 74 1.05 1.46 -0.54
N LEU A 75 1.86 0.82 0.32
CA LEU A 75 3.02 1.46 0.95
C LEU A 75 4.09 1.87 -0.06
N ALA A 76 4.34 1.04 -1.08
CA ALA A 76 5.28 1.35 -2.15
C ALA A 76 4.85 2.60 -2.92
N VAL A 77 3.55 2.74 -3.23
CA VAL A 77 3.01 3.96 -3.85
C VAL A 77 3.28 5.18 -2.98
N GLN A 78 3.02 5.10 -1.67
CA GLN A 78 3.31 6.22 -0.76
C GLN A 78 4.81 6.57 -0.74
N GLY A 79 5.68 5.56 -0.77
CA GLY A 79 7.12 5.72 -0.86
C GLY A 79 7.54 6.42 -2.16
N ILE A 80 7.11 5.88 -3.30
CA ILE A 80 7.38 6.46 -4.62
C ILE A 80 6.91 7.91 -4.67
N MET A 81 5.70 8.21 -4.20
CA MET A 81 5.19 9.57 -4.15
C MET A 81 6.01 10.49 -3.24
N LYS A 82 6.51 10.00 -2.11
CA LYS A 82 7.36 10.80 -1.20
C LYS A 82 8.73 11.08 -1.83
N TYR A 83 9.27 10.13 -2.58
CA TYR A 83 10.62 10.21 -3.13
C TYR A 83 10.68 10.51 -4.63
N SER A 84 9.56 10.72 -5.31
CA SER A 84 9.51 11.06 -6.74
C SER A 84 10.10 12.42 -7.05
N SER A 85 10.15 13.31 -6.06
CA SER A 85 10.84 14.59 -6.12
C SER A 85 12.35 14.47 -5.92
N PHE A 86 12.86 13.32 -5.45
CA PHE A 86 14.30 13.05 -5.46
C PHE A 86 14.70 12.69 -6.88
N SER A 87 15.47 13.57 -7.50
CA SER A 87 16.04 13.36 -8.81
C SER A 87 17.05 12.21 -8.74
N LEU A 88 17.21 11.43 -9.83
CA LEU A 88 18.36 10.51 -9.97
C LEU A 88 19.71 11.22 -9.77
N GLN A 89 19.73 12.55 -9.91
CA GLN A 89 20.87 13.42 -9.66
C GLN A 89 21.20 13.56 -8.16
N ASP A 90 20.22 13.43 -7.26
CA ASP A 90 20.44 13.44 -5.81
C ASP A 90 21.04 12.11 -5.31
N PHE A 91 20.84 11.02 -6.05
CA PHE A 91 21.52 9.74 -5.80
C PHE A 91 22.96 9.69 -6.35
N SER A 92 23.32 10.57 -7.30
CA SER A 92 24.70 10.71 -7.78
C SER A 92 25.66 11.07 -6.64
N LEU A 93 25.23 11.94 -5.71
CA LEU A 93 26.01 12.32 -4.52
C LEU A 93 26.23 11.16 -3.54
N LEU A 94 25.38 10.13 -3.57
CA LEU A 94 25.48 8.96 -2.70
C LEU A 94 26.40 7.88 -3.30
N ILE A 95 26.51 7.86 -4.64
CA ILE A 95 27.42 6.98 -5.38
C ILE A 95 28.87 7.48 -5.28
N ASP A 96 29.10 8.80 -5.23
CA ASP A 96 30.45 9.40 -5.11
C ASP A 96 31.06 9.30 -3.69
N VAL A 97 30.30 8.86 -2.68
CA VAL A 97 30.76 8.72 -1.28
C VAL A 97 30.96 7.25 -0.88
N LEU A 98 30.64 6.30 -1.76
CA LEU A 98 30.99 4.89 -1.55
C LEU A 98 32.42 4.63 -2.07
N PRO A 99 33.38 4.20 -1.23
CA PRO A 99 34.75 3.89 -1.66
C PRO A 99 34.84 2.68 -2.59
#